data_AF-A0AAU9VKU1-F1
#
_entry.id   AF-A0AAU9VKU1-F1
#
_cell.length_a   1.000
_cell.length_b   1.000
_cell.length_c   1.000
_cell.angle_alpha   90.00
_cell.angle_beta   90.00
_cell.angle_gamma   90.00
#
_symmetry.space_group_name_H-M   'P 1'
#
loop_
_entity.id
_entity.type
_entity.pdbx_description
1 polymer ?
#
loop_
_entity_poly.entity_id
_entity_poly.type
_entity_poly.pdbx_seq_one_letter_code
_entity_poly.pdbx_strand_id
1 'polypeptide(L)' 'MNTIIINSPIMQKQIQKIVETMTDPKCTFVKKDGIKLYFETDMEDKDEACKRIKAEIKKDPMAGAIMFTVKADEYI' A
#
# COMPACT_ATOMS: atom_id res chain seq x y z
N MET A 1 6.00 -13.62 5.00
CA MET A 1 4.86 -12.76 4.61
C MET A 1 5.12 -11.40 5.19
N ASN A 2 5.17 -10.38 4.34
CA ASN A 2 5.63 -9.06 4.73
C ASN A 2 4.43 -8.12 4.79
N THR A 3 4.31 -7.35 5.86
CA THR A 3 3.19 -6.40 6.02
C THR A 3 3.62 -5.00 5.57
N ILE A 4 2.83 -4.41 4.68
CA ILE A 4 2.96 -3.03 4.22
C ILE A 4 1.80 -2.22 4.80
N ILE A 5 2.14 -1.08 5.40
CA ILE A 5 1.19 -0.14 5.97
C ILE A 5 1.13 1.09 5.09
N ILE A 6 -0.06 1.40 4.58
CA ILE A 6 -0.33 2.60 3.80
C ILE A 6 -1.16 3.55 4.65
N ASN A 7 -0.57 4.68 5.02
CA ASN A 7 -1.25 5.75 5.73
C ASN A 7 -1.90 6.66 4.69
N SER A 8 -3.22 6.70 4.66
CA SER A 8 -3.99 7.64 3.85
C SER A 8 -5.16 8.23 4.63
N PRO A 9 -5.18 9.54 4.88
CA PRO A 9 -6.27 10.19 5.59
C PRO A 9 -7.58 10.20 4.79
N ILE A 10 -7.50 10.16 3.47
CA ILE A 10 -8.66 10.20 2.56
C ILE A 10 -8.52 9.18 1.43
N MET A 11 -9.65 8.84 0.79
CA MET A 11 -9.71 7.97 -0.39
C MET A 11 -9.05 6.58 -0.23
N GLN A 12 -9.07 6.05 0.99
CA GLN A 12 -8.56 4.73 1.37
C GLN A 12 -9.09 3.59 0.48
N LYS A 13 -10.38 3.63 0.12
CA LYS A 13 -11.02 2.64 -0.74
C LYS A 13 -10.41 2.57 -2.14
N GLN A 14 -9.98 3.72 -2.69
CA GLN A 14 -9.39 3.77 -4.02
C GLN A 14 -7.97 3.23 -3.98
N ILE A 15 -7.18 3.59 -2.96
CA ILE A 15 -5.85 3.01 -2.72
C ILE A 15 -5.95 1.50 -2.57
N GLN A 16 -6.90 1.03 -1.75
CA GLN A 16 -7.14 -0.40 -1.59
C GLN A 16 -7.38 -1.08 -2.94
N LYS A 17 -8.27 -0.53 -3.78
CA LYS A 17 -8.50 -1.07 -5.13
C LYS A 17 -7.24 -1.08 -6.00
N ILE A 18 -6.46 0.00 -6.01
CA ILE A 18 -5.23 0.09 -6.80
C ILE A 18 -4.26 -1.01 -6.38
N VAL A 19 -4.04 -1.14 -5.07
CA VAL A 19 -3.09 -2.09 -4.49
C VAL A 19 -3.56 -3.54 -4.65
N GLU A 20 -4.85 -3.84 -4.49
CA GLU A 20 -5.41 -5.18 -4.74
C GLU A 20 -5.41 -5.54 -6.24
N THR A 21 -5.41 -4.55 -7.13
CA THR A 21 -5.29 -4.77 -8.59
C THR A 21 -3.84 -5.06 -9.00
N MET A 22 -2.86 -4.78 -8.14
CA MET A 22 -1.47 -5.10 -8.43
C MET A 22 -1.24 -6.61 -8.46
N THR A 23 -0.70 -7.09 -9.56
CA THR A 23 -0.30 -8.49 -9.74
C THR A 23 1.15 -8.76 -9.37
N ASP A 24 2.03 -7.75 -9.41
CA ASP A 24 3.44 -7.85 -9.07
C ASP A 24 3.98 -6.55 -8.41
N PRO A 25 4.24 -6.57 -7.09
CA PRO A 25 4.02 -7.66 -6.15
C PRO A 25 2.54 -7.84 -5.81
N LYS A 26 2.11 -9.09 -5.63
CA LYS A 26 0.74 -9.39 -5.18
C LYS A 26 0.54 -8.87 -3.76
N CYS A 27 -0.40 -7.94 -3.62
CA CYS A 27 -0.74 -7.31 -2.35
C CYS A 27 -2.18 -7.64 -1.96
N THR A 28 -2.37 -8.20 -0.77
CA THR A 28 -3.69 -8.58 -0.25
C THR A 28 -4.06 -7.63 0.88
N PHE A 29 -5.26 -7.03 0.82
CA PHE A 29 -5.73 -6.19 1.91
C PHE A 29 -6.07 -7.03 3.14
N VAL A 30 -5.51 -6.66 4.30
CA VAL A 30 -5.71 -7.38 5.57
C VAL A 30 -6.78 -6.70 6.40
N LYS A 31 -6.54 -5.42 6.73
CA LYS A 31 -7.40 -4.64 7.63
C LYS A 31 -7.15 -3.16 7.47
N LYS A 32 -8.11 -2.36 7.95
CA LYS A 32 -7.98 -0.91 8.12
C LYS A 32 -8.03 -0.55 9.60
N ASP A 33 -7.19 0.39 10.00
CA ASP A 33 -7.14 0.94 11.36
C ASP A 33 -7.05 2.47 11.25
N GLY A 34 -8.20 3.14 11.31
CA GLY A 34 -8.31 4.59 11.11
C GLY A 34 -7.83 5.04 9.72
N ILE A 35 -6.67 5.71 9.67
CA ILE A 35 -6.03 6.16 8.42
C ILE A 35 -5.02 5.14 7.87
N LYS A 36 -4.76 4.04 8.59
CA LYS A 36 -3.78 3.02 8.20
C LYS A 36 -4.48 1.88 7.49
N LEU A 37 -4.02 1.53 6.30
CA LEU A 37 -4.40 0.32 5.59
C LEU A 37 -3.25 -0.67 5.69
N TYR A 38 -3.54 -1.90 6.10
CA TYR A 38 -2.59 -2.99 6.19
C TYR A 38 -2.76 -3.90 4.99
N PHE A 39 -1.66 -4.14 4.30
CA PHE A 39 -1.58 -5.05 3.16
C PHE A 39 -0.50 -6.09 3.43
N GLU A 40 -0.77 -7.33 3.04
CA GLU A 40 0.24 -8.38 2.99
C GLU A 40 0.79 -8.49 1.58
N THR A 41 2.12 -8.51 1.47
CA THR A 41 2.80 -8.72 0.21
C THR A 41 3.57 -10.04 0.23
N ASP A 42 3.57 -10.69 -0.94
CA ASP A 42 4.35 -11.88 -1.26
C ASP A 42 5.85 -11.57 -1.46
N MET A 43 6.19 -10.30 -1.72
CA MET A 43 7.58 -9.88 -1.94
C MET A 43 8.43 -10.02 -0.67
N GLU A 44 9.57 -10.71 -0.79
CA GLU A 44 10.59 -10.78 0.27
C GLU A 44 11.24 -9.40 0.52
N ASP A 45 11.47 -8.63 -0.55
CA ASP A 45 12.02 -7.28 -0.50
C ASP A 45 10.96 -6.22 -0.16
N LYS A 46 10.89 -5.87 1.12
CA LYS A 46 9.99 -4.85 1.66
C LYS A 46 10.18 -3.47 1.02
N ASP A 47 11.43 -3.10 0.78
CA ASP A 47 11.79 -1.78 0.24
C ASP A 47 11.36 -1.65 -1.22
N GLU A 48 11.53 -2.72 -2.01
CA GLU A 48 11.05 -2.79 -3.39
C GLU A 48 9.52 -2.80 -3.44
N ALA A 49 8.86 -3.60 -2.60
CA ALA A 49 7.40 -3.64 -2.53
C ALA A 49 6.81 -2.26 -2.22
N CYS A 50 7.37 -1.57 -1.23
CA CYS A 50 6.96 -0.21 -0.86
C CYS A 50 7.13 0.77 -2.03
N LYS A 51 8.24 0.71 -2.76
CA LYS A 51 8.48 1.55 -3.95
C LYS A 51 7.50 1.26 -5.07
N ARG A 52 7.24 -0.02 -5.38
CA ARG A 52 6.28 -0.45 -6.41
C ARG A 52 4.86 0.02 -6.08
N ILE A 53 4.40 -0.25 -4.85
CA ILE A 53 3.07 0.18 -4.36
C ILE A 53 2.95 1.70 -4.44
N LYS A 54 3.96 2.43 -3.96
CA LYS A 54 3.96 3.89 -3.99
C LYS A 54 3.96 4.42 -5.43
N ALA A 55 4.71 3.80 -6.33
CA ALA A 55 4.74 4.16 -7.74
C ALA A 55 3.38 3.92 -8.42
N GLU A 56 2.74 2.78 -8.14
CA GLU A 56 1.42 2.44 -8.71
C GLU A 56 0.34 3.40 -8.23
N ILE A 57 0.30 3.69 -6.92
CA ILE A 57 -0.62 4.69 -6.37
C ILE A 57 -0.35 6.05 -7.02
N LYS A 58 0.93 6.45 -7.19
CA LYS A 58 1.32 7.71 -7.86
C LYS A 58 0.91 7.81 -9.33
N LYS A 59 0.66 6.70 -10.03
CA LYS A 59 0.14 6.76 -11.40
C LYS A 59 -1.30 7.24 -11.45
N ASP A 60 -2.06 7.04 -10.37
CA ASP A 60 -3.43 7.53 -10.28
C ASP A 60 -3.42 9.05 -10.03
N PRO A 61 -4.21 9.84 -10.78
CA PRO A 61 -4.30 11.30 -10.58
C PRO A 61 -4.72 11.69 -9.15
N MET A 62 -5.41 10.78 -8.44
CA MET A 62 -5.72 10.93 -7.02
C MET A 62 -4.47 11.17 -6.16
N ALA A 63 -3.36 10.49 -6.45
CA ALA A 63 -2.15 10.55 -5.62
C ALA A 63 -1.46 11.92 -5.64
N GLY A 64 -1.70 12.73 -6.67
CA GLY A 64 -1.26 14.13 -6.69
C GLY A 64 -2.08 15.02 -5.77
N ALA A 65 -3.33 14.65 -5.49
CA ALA A 65 -4.25 15.40 -4.64
C ALA A 65 -4.19 14.99 -3.15
N ILE A 66 -3.61 13.83 -2.84
CA ILE A 66 -3.62 13.26 -1.50
C ILE A 66 -2.21 12.99 -0.96
N MET A 67 -1.97 13.33 0.30
CA MET A 67 -0.73 12.93 0.98
C MET A 67 -0.90 11.53 1.59
N PHE A 68 -0.11 10.58 1.11
CA PHE A 68 -0.06 9.22 1.65
C PHE A 68 1.37 8.78 1.94
N THR A 69 1.53 7.87 2.90
CA THR A 69 2.84 7.30 3.27
C THR A 69 2.77 5.79 3.27
N VAL A 70 3.66 5.15 2.52
CA VAL A 70 3.83 3.70 2.53
C VAL A 70 5.02 3.37 3.43
N LYS A 71 4.81 2.47 4.40
CA LYS A 71 5.84 1.95 5.29
C LYS A 71 5.80 0.43 5.26
N ALA A 72 6.95 -0.21 5.30
CA ALA A 72 7.02 -1.62 5.61
C ALA A 72 7.03 -1.81 7.12
N ASP A 73 6.26 -2.78 7.62
CA ASP A 73 6.29 -3.19 9.01
C ASP A 73 7.18 -4.44 9.13
N GLU A 74 8.19 -4.36 9.99
CA GLU A 74 8.86 -5.54 10.54
C GLU A 74 8.12 -5.91 11.81
N TYR A 75 7.39 -7.03 11.78
CA TYR A 75 7.28 -7.82 12.99
C TYR A 75 8.71 -8.24 13.35
N ILE A 76 9.30 -7.51 14.30
CA ILE A 76 10.49 -7.93 15.06
C ILE A 76 10.01 -8.90 16.13
#